data_AF-X0XQS0-F1
#
_entry.id   AF-X0XQS0-F1
#
_cell.length_a   1.000
_cell.length_b   1.000
_cell.length_c   1.000
_cell.angle_alpha   90.00
_cell.angle_beta   90.00
_cell.angle_gamma   90.00
#
_symmetry.space_group_name_H-M   'P 1'
#
loop_
_entity.id
_entity.type
_entity.pdbx_description
1 polymer ?
#
loop_
_entity_poly.entity_id
_entity_poly.type
_entity_poly.pdbx_seq_one_letter_code
_entity_poly.pdbx_strand_id
1 'polypeptide(L)'
;FSATKSFTGTAWGLLLHDSREGRLPGGQSVGLDSPAYSFIPEGYPLTDPRKERITIRHLLTLTSGIPGEASGVYGTPTATEHGPFEHALGFCPNRIGKWVDKLVAEPGTHWEYSDPAMSHLALAFANIMGQEMSDCLQERVFEPIGIENLSWDVHGGSGFMGPHSNAHTGIHVSARELARFGYLMLHNGVWNGRQLVPEWWIKLASQSSQEMCPTYGHTWWVNAKGRKWP
;
A
#
# COMPACT_ATOMS: atom_id res chain seq x y z
N PHE A 1 2.26 -9.46 -10.77
CA PHE A 1 2.18 -9.69 -9.32
C PHE A 1 2.44 -8.41 -8.53
N SER A 2 3.69 -7.99 -8.30
CA SER A 2 3.99 -6.84 -7.42
C SER A 2 3.70 -5.45 -7.98
N ALA A 3 3.39 -5.31 -9.28
CA ALA A 3 2.96 -4.04 -9.88
C ALA A 3 1.74 -3.44 -9.18
N THR A 4 0.92 -4.27 -8.53
CA THR A 4 -0.20 -3.86 -7.66
C THR A 4 0.19 -2.79 -6.65
N LYS A 5 1.41 -2.86 -6.09
CA LYS A 5 1.88 -1.87 -5.10
C LYS A 5 1.88 -0.45 -5.65
N SER A 6 2.18 -0.25 -6.93
CA SER A 6 2.12 1.06 -7.59
C SER A 6 0.68 1.61 -7.68
N PHE A 7 -0.30 0.73 -7.85
CA PHE A 7 -1.71 1.10 -7.80
C PHE A 7 -2.13 1.44 -6.37
N THR A 8 -1.74 0.63 -5.37
CA THR A 8 -1.94 0.95 -3.95
C THR A 8 -1.35 2.31 -3.57
N GLY A 9 -0.11 2.60 -3.97
CA GLY A 9 0.47 3.93 -3.74
C GLY A 9 -0.32 5.03 -4.43
N THR A 10 -0.85 4.79 -5.63
CA THR A 10 -1.71 5.76 -6.32
C THR A 10 -2.99 6.04 -5.54
N ALA A 11 -3.66 5.00 -5.01
CA ALA A 11 -4.83 5.18 -4.14
C ALA A 11 -4.48 6.02 -2.90
N TRP A 12 -3.35 5.73 -2.24
CA TRP A 12 -2.88 6.51 -1.10
C TRP A 12 -2.53 7.97 -1.46
N GLY A 13 -2.01 8.22 -2.65
CA GLY A 13 -1.80 9.56 -3.16
C GLY A 13 -3.09 10.37 -3.29
N LEU A 14 -4.16 9.73 -3.74
CA LEU A 14 -5.50 10.32 -3.81
C LEU A 14 -6.04 10.62 -2.41
N LEU A 15 -5.98 9.64 -1.49
CA LEU A 15 -6.40 9.80 -0.09
C LEU A 15 -5.65 10.95 0.59
N LEU A 16 -4.33 10.98 0.49
CA LEU A 16 -3.50 12.04 1.09
C LEU A 16 -3.79 13.41 0.48
N HIS A 17 -4.14 13.47 -0.80
CA HIS A 17 -4.56 14.71 -1.42
C HIS A 17 -5.92 15.16 -0.90
N ASP A 18 -6.90 14.26 -0.81
CA ASP A 18 -8.20 14.56 -0.22
C ASP A 18 -8.06 14.99 1.24
N SER A 19 -7.11 14.43 1.98
CA SER A 19 -6.79 14.89 3.34
C SER A 19 -6.28 16.32 3.38
N ARG A 20 -5.41 16.72 2.45
CA ARG A 20 -4.88 18.10 2.40
C ARG A 20 -5.98 19.12 2.09
N GLU A 21 -7.00 18.67 1.37
CA GLU A 21 -8.10 19.49 0.91
C GLU A 21 -9.32 19.42 1.85
N GLY A 22 -9.21 18.71 2.98
CA GLY A 22 -10.29 18.55 3.94
C GLY A 22 -11.48 17.74 3.42
N ARG A 23 -11.26 16.85 2.44
CA ARG A 23 -12.30 16.05 1.77
C ARG A 23 -12.42 14.61 2.28
N LEU A 24 -11.62 14.21 3.27
CA LEU A 24 -11.75 12.87 3.84
C LEU A 24 -13.10 12.69 4.57
N PRO A 25 -13.69 11.48 4.52
CA PRO A 25 -14.87 11.16 5.32
C PRO A 25 -14.63 11.46 6.80
N GLY A 26 -15.64 12.04 7.46
CA GLY A 26 -15.57 12.40 8.87
C GLY A 26 -14.68 13.61 9.20
N GLY A 27 -14.11 14.30 8.20
CA GLY A 27 -13.28 15.49 8.41
C GLY A 27 -11.92 15.22 9.05
N GLN A 28 -11.48 13.96 9.06
CA GLN A 28 -10.17 13.57 9.59
C GLN A 28 -9.02 14.10 8.74
N SER A 29 -7.84 14.25 9.35
CA SER A 29 -6.61 14.63 8.68
C SER A 29 -5.57 13.52 8.80
N VAL A 30 -5.10 13.04 7.65
CA VAL A 30 -4.13 11.96 7.50
C VAL A 30 -2.96 12.46 6.66
N GLY A 31 -1.76 12.37 7.24
CA GLY A 31 -0.51 12.70 6.59
C GLY A 31 0.42 11.50 6.49
N LEU A 32 1.54 11.70 5.81
CA LEU A 32 2.59 10.67 5.72
C LEU A 32 3.15 10.31 7.10
N ASP A 33 3.22 11.26 8.02
CA ASP A 33 3.77 11.04 9.36
C ASP A 33 2.69 10.69 10.40
N SER A 34 1.43 10.50 9.97
CA SER A 34 0.37 10.00 10.84
C SER A 34 0.68 8.57 11.30
N PRO A 35 0.44 8.23 12.58
CA PRO A 35 0.63 6.86 13.08
C PRO A 35 -0.32 5.90 12.35
N ALA A 36 0.21 4.86 11.72
CA ALA A 36 -0.58 3.94 10.91
C ALA A 36 -1.59 3.15 11.75
N TYR A 37 -1.20 2.78 12.98
CA TYR A 37 -2.05 2.02 13.90
C TYR A 37 -3.24 2.82 14.44
N SER A 38 -3.25 4.15 14.31
CA SER A 38 -4.45 4.96 14.60
C SER A 38 -5.61 4.69 13.63
N PHE A 39 -5.34 4.04 12.50
CA PHE A 39 -6.33 3.72 11.46
C PHE A 39 -6.57 2.22 11.33
N ILE A 40 -6.07 1.42 12.28
CA ILE A 40 -6.34 -0.01 12.38
C ILE A 40 -7.45 -0.21 13.43
N PRO A 41 -8.37 -1.18 13.28
CA PRO A 41 -9.47 -1.36 14.23
C PRO A 41 -8.98 -1.61 15.68
N GLU A 42 -9.65 -1.00 16.67
CA GLU A 42 -9.23 -1.01 18.08
C GLU A 42 -9.07 -2.41 18.71
N GLY A 43 -9.71 -3.44 18.15
CA GLY A 43 -9.65 -4.83 18.62
C GLY A 43 -8.30 -5.54 18.43
N TYR A 44 -7.29 -4.87 17.88
CA TYR A 44 -5.99 -5.45 17.54
C TYR A 44 -4.85 -4.72 18.27
N PRO A 45 -4.52 -5.11 19.51
CA PRO A 45 -3.41 -4.50 20.24
C PRO A 45 -2.07 -4.71 19.53
N LEU A 46 -1.09 -3.88 19.88
CA LEU A 46 0.25 -4.00 19.32
C LEU A 46 0.92 -5.29 19.79
N THR A 47 1.31 -6.14 18.84
CA THR A 47 2.10 -7.36 19.10
C THR A 47 3.58 -7.06 19.39
N ASP A 48 4.02 -5.83 19.08
CA ASP A 48 5.32 -5.27 19.43
C ASP A 48 5.11 -3.77 19.74
N PRO A 49 5.53 -3.25 20.92
CA PRO A 49 5.31 -1.84 21.28
C PRO A 49 5.81 -0.86 20.22
N ARG A 50 6.89 -1.20 19.51
CA ARG A 50 7.49 -0.33 18.48
C ARG A 50 6.58 -0.09 17.29
N LYS A 51 5.56 -0.94 17.08
CA LYS A 51 4.54 -0.76 16.03
C LYS A 51 3.76 0.54 16.19
N GLU A 52 3.68 1.10 17.40
CA GLU A 52 3.08 2.42 17.65
C GLU A 52 3.76 3.55 16.86
N ARG A 53 5.06 3.40 16.55
CA ARG A 53 5.88 4.39 15.83
C ARG A 53 5.82 4.23 14.30
N ILE A 54 5.11 3.22 13.80
CA ILE A 54 4.95 3.03 12.35
C ILE A 54 4.03 4.13 11.81
N THR A 55 4.52 4.88 10.83
CA THR A 55 3.75 5.91 10.13
C THR A 55 3.26 5.41 8.77
N ILE A 56 2.32 6.13 8.16
CA ILE A 56 1.88 5.88 6.78
C ILE A 56 3.07 5.91 5.81
N ARG A 57 4.02 6.83 6.02
CA ARG A 57 5.28 6.92 5.27
C ARG A 57 6.06 5.63 5.36
N HIS A 58 6.29 5.12 6.57
CA HIS A 58 7.08 3.90 6.78
C HIS A 58 6.49 2.69 6.03
N LEU A 59 5.17 2.60 5.95
CA LEU A 59 4.50 1.55 5.17
C LEU A 59 4.68 1.77 3.66
N LEU A 60 4.44 2.98 3.15
CA LEU A 60 4.59 3.32 1.73
C LEU A 60 6.03 3.19 1.21
N THR A 61 7.02 3.39 2.08
CA THR A 61 8.45 3.33 1.73
C THR A 61 9.10 1.99 2.08
N LEU A 62 8.34 1.04 2.66
CA LEU A 62 8.81 -0.27 3.13
C LEU A 62 9.97 -0.16 4.13
N THR A 63 9.83 0.76 5.08
CA THR A 63 10.78 0.99 6.18
C THR A 63 10.13 0.84 7.56
N SER A 64 9.05 0.07 7.67
CA SER A 64 8.29 -0.10 8.92
C SER A 64 8.98 -1.01 9.94
N GLY A 65 9.97 -1.79 9.52
CA GLY A 65 10.55 -2.86 10.32
C GLY A 65 9.66 -4.11 10.41
N ILE A 66 8.49 -4.14 9.75
CA ILE A 66 7.66 -5.35 9.66
C ILE A 66 8.42 -6.35 8.77
N PRO A 67 8.63 -7.61 9.21
CA PRO A 67 9.37 -8.59 8.43
C PRO A 67 8.80 -8.76 7.02
N GLY A 68 9.68 -9.00 6.06
CA GLY A 68 9.37 -9.19 4.66
C GLY A 68 10.21 -10.29 4.03
N GLU A 69 10.54 -10.13 2.75
CA GLU A 69 11.19 -11.19 1.97
C GLU A 69 12.58 -11.57 2.51
N ALA A 70 13.35 -10.61 3.02
CA ALA A 70 14.67 -10.87 3.60
C ALA A 70 14.60 -11.72 4.88
N SER A 71 13.47 -11.63 5.60
CA SER A 71 13.12 -12.44 6.77
C SER A 71 12.43 -13.76 6.41
N GLY A 72 12.25 -14.04 5.11
CA GLY A 72 11.57 -15.22 4.60
C GLY A 72 10.05 -15.15 4.64
N VAL A 73 9.47 -13.95 4.74
CA VAL A 73 8.03 -13.69 4.69
C VAL A 73 7.66 -13.21 3.29
N TYR A 74 7.05 -14.08 2.49
CA TYR A 74 6.63 -13.81 1.12
C TYR A 74 5.10 -13.82 1.03
N GLY A 75 4.50 -12.73 0.57
CA GLY A 75 3.05 -12.54 0.58
C GLY A 75 2.46 -12.57 2.00
N THR A 76 1.15 -12.73 2.06
CA THR A 76 0.42 -13.07 3.29
C THR A 76 -0.42 -14.35 3.13
N PRO A 77 0.12 -15.46 2.60
CA PRO A 77 -0.66 -16.69 2.45
C PRO A 77 -0.88 -17.33 3.83
N THR A 78 -2.12 -17.51 4.25
CA THR A 78 -2.46 -18.12 5.53
C THR A 78 -3.04 -19.51 5.37
N ALA A 79 -3.03 -20.28 6.48
CA ALA A 79 -3.80 -21.51 6.58
C ALA A 79 -5.30 -21.17 6.66
N THR A 80 -6.17 -22.16 6.47
CA THR A 80 -7.64 -21.97 6.44
C THR A 80 -8.21 -21.39 7.73
N GLU A 81 -7.54 -21.59 8.86
CA GLU A 81 -7.88 -21.12 10.20
C GLU A 81 -7.36 -19.73 10.52
N HIS A 82 -6.68 -19.06 9.58
CA HIS A 82 -6.03 -17.78 9.78
C HIS A 82 -6.35 -16.80 8.63
N GLY A 83 -6.59 -15.54 8.97
CA GLY A 83 -6.79 -14.48 7.99
C GLY A 83 -5.49 -13.73 7.65
N PRO A 84 -5.33 -13.27 6.39
CA PRO A 84 -4.12 -12.59 5.93
C PRO A 84 -3.84 -11.26 6.64
N PHE A 85 -4.88 -10.57 7.11
CA PHE A 85 -4.75 -9.32 7.86
C PHE A 85 -4.35 -9.56 9.32
N GLU A 86 -4.90 -10.58 9.95
CA GLU A 86 -4.51 -11.05 11.28
C GLU A 86 -3.04 -11.48 11.26
N HIS A 87 -2.60 -12.17 10.20
CA HIS A 87 -1.20 -12.47 9.99
C HIS A 87 -0.39 -11.18 9.90
N ALA A 88 -0.78 -10.23 9.03
CA ALA A 88 -0.07 -8.97 8.87
C ALA A 88 0.07 -8.19 10.18
N LEU A 89 -0.98 -8.17 11.02
CA LEU A 89 -0.98 -7.53 12.33
C LEU A 89 -0.15 -8.30 13.38
N GLY A 90 0.24 -9.54 13.08
CA GLY A 90 1.12 -10.37 13.90
C GLY A 90 0.41 -11.34 14.84
N PHE A 91 -0.89 -11.59 14.63
CA PHE A 91 -1.70 -12.43 15.52
C PHE A 91 -1.67 -13.92 15.18
N CYS A 92 -1.19 -14.26 13.98
CA CYS A 92 -1.05 -15.65 13.56
C CYS A 92 0.14 -15.80 12.59
N PRO A 93 0.67 -17.03 12.44
CA PRO A 93 1.67 -17.29 11.42
C PRO A 93 1.04 -17.37 10.03
N ASN A 94 1.87 -17.20 9.00
CA ASN A 94 1.50 -17.58 7.65
C ASN A 94 1.48 -19.11 7.49
N ARG A 95 1.10 -19.61 6.31
CA ARG A 95 0.98 -21.05 6.00
C ARG A 95 2.26 -21.87 6.18
N ILE A 96 3.43 -21.24 6.26
CA ILE A 96 4.73 -21.91 6.48
C ILE A 96 5.30 -21.66 7.89
N GLY A 97 4.49 -21.15 8.82
CA GLY A 97 4.87 -20.98 10.22
C GLY A 97 5.67 -19.71 10.53
N LYS A 98 5.75 -18.73 9.61
CA LYS A 98 6.45 -17.46 9.84
C LYS A 98 5.52 -16.43 10.48
N TRP A 99 6.04 -15.73 11.47
CA TRP A 99 5.35 -14.68 12.21
C TRP A 99 5.85 -13.28 11.83
N VAL A 100 4.98 -12.29 12.04
CA VAL A 100 5.31 -10.85 11.97
C VAL A 100 4.81 -10.11 13.22
N ASP A 101 4.79 -10.82 14.35
CA ASP A 101 4.47 -10.30 15.68
C ASP A 101 5.51 -9.25 16.12
N LYS A 102 6.79 -9.48 15.82
CA LYS A 102 7.92 -8.60 16.15
C LYS A 102 8.49 -7.87 14.94
N LEU A 103 8.93 -6.64 15.15
CA LEU A 103 9.70 -5.89 14.15
C LEU A 103 11.15 -6.38 14.08
N VAL A 104 11.74 -6.43 12.89
CA VAL A 104 13.16 -6.74 12.69
C VAL A 104 14.08 -5.56 13.00
N ALA A 105 13.54 -4.34 12.98
CA ALA A 105 14.26 -3.10 13.20
C ALA A 105 13.31 -2.01 13.70
N GLU A 106 13.87 -0.87 14.10
CA GLU A 106 13.08 0.32 14.40
C GLU A 106 12.45 0.90 13.13
N PRO A 107 11.21 1.41 13.19
CA PRO A 107 10.60 2.09 12.05
C PRO A 107 11.49 3.24 11.56
N GLY A 108 11.77 3.25 10.26
CA GLY A 108 12.63 4.23 9.60
C GLY A 108 14.12 3.87 9.55
N THR A 109 14.58 2.81 10.21
CA THR A 109 16.02 2.48 10.30
C THR A 109 16.45 1.28 9.44
N HIS A 110 15.52 0.58 8.82
CA HIS A 110 15.80 -0.53 7.92
C HIS A 110 14.80 -0.54 6.78
N TRP A 111 15.27 -0.84 5.57
CA TRP A 111 14.41 -1.08 4.41
C TRP A 111 14.30 -2.58 4.16
N GLU A 112 13.08 -3.10 4.12
CA GLU A 112 12.80 -4.49 3.78
C GLU A 112 11.50 -4.59 2.98
N TYR A 113 11.55 -5.31 1.86
CA TYR A 113 10.39 -5.50 1.00
C TYR A 113 9.34 -6.39 1.70
N SER A 114 8.24 -5.79 2.19
CA SER A 114 7.27 -6.47 3.07
C SER A 114 5.83 -6.37 2.55
N ASP A 115 5.28 -7.51 2.15
CA ASP A 115 3.86 -7.65 1.81
C ASP A 115 2.93 -7.49 3.04
N PRO A 116 3.26 -8.00 4.24
CA PRO A 116 2.54 -7.65 5.46
C PRO A 116 2.46 -6.15 5.73
N ALA A 117 3.53 -5.38 5.48
CA ALA A 117 3.48 -3.92 5.61
C ALA A 117 2.45 -3.31 4.64
N MET A 118 2.39 -3.78 3.40
CA MET A 118 1.36 -3.33 2.45
C MET A 118 -0.05 -3.69 2.89
N SER A 119 -0.27 -4.84 3.54
CA SER A 119 -1.60 -5.19 4.06
C SER A 119 -2.14 -4.20 5.08
N HIS A 120 -1.28 -3.52 5.85
CA HIS A 120 -1.71 -2.44 6.75
C HIS A 120 -2.25 -1.22 5.98
N LEU A 121 -1.69 -0.93 4.81
CA LEU A 121 -2.18 0.14 3.93
C LEU A 121 -3.58 -0.17 3.40
N ALA A 122 -3.94 -1.43 3.14
CA ALA A 122 -5.29 -1.80 2.75
C ALA A 122 -6.29 -1.54 3.90
N LEU A 123 -5.97 -2.02 5.10
CA LEU A 123 -6.80 -1.85 6.29
C LEU A 123 -7.02 -0.37 6.63
N ALA A 124 -5.94 0.39 6.71
CA ALA A 124 -6.01 1.80 7.02
C ALA A 124 -6.79 2.57 5.94
N PHE A 125 -6.59 2.26 4.66
CA PHE A 125 -7.33 2.91 3.58
C PHE A 125 -8.84 2.68 3.71
N ALA A 126 -9.27 1.42 3.86
CA ALA A 126 -10.69 1.09 3.99
C ALA A 126 -11.33 1.79 5.21
N ASN A 127 -10.63 1.83 6.34
CA ASN A 127 -11.12 2.50 7.55
C ASN A 127 -11.20 4.03 7.41
N ILE A 128 -10.24 4.65 6.71
CA ILE A 128 -10.22 6.11 6.49
C ILE A 128 -11.29 6.51 5.47
N MET A 129 -11.36 5.80 4.34
CA MET A 129 -12.17 6.19 3.19
C MET A 129 -13.59 5.65 3.24
N GLY A 130 -13.86 4.62 4.06
CA GLY A 130 -15.14 3.92 4.08
C GLY A 130 -15.47 3.20 2.76
N GLN A 131 -14.47 2.97 1.91
CA GLN A 131 -14.56 2.30 0.62
C GLN A 131 -13.22 1.60 0.29
N GLU A 132 -13.26 0.65 -0.65
CA GLU A 132 -12.08 -0.10 -1.07
C GLU A 132 -11.14 0.70 -1.97
N MET A 133 -9.85 0.36 -1.96
CA MET A 133 -8.87 0.98 -2.87
C MET A 133 -9.20 0.71 -4.33
N SER A 134 -9.68 -0.50 -4.64
CA SER A 134 -10.10 -0.89 -5.98
C SER A 134 -11.23 0.00 -6.48
N ASP A 135 -12.22 0.27 -5.65
CA ASP A 135 -13.41 1.06 -6.02
C ASP A 135 -13.02 2.53 -6.20
N CYS A 136 -12.23 3.08 -5.28
CA CYS A 136 -11.71 4.44 -5.38
C CYS A 136 -10.90 4.65 -6.67
N LEU A 137 -10.06 3.69 -7.05
CA LEU A 137 -9.29 3.78 -8.30
C LEU A 137 -10.13 3.51 -9.53
N GLN A 138 -11.12 2.62 -9.43
CA GLN A 138 -12.06 2.34 -10.52
C GLN A 138 -12.73 3.63 -10.98
N GLU A 139 -13.39 4.33 -10.05
CA GLU A 139 -14.13 5.57 -10.32
C GLU A 139 -13.20 6.71 -10.77
N ARG A 140 -12.09 6.92 -10.04
CA ARG A 140 -11.30 8.16 -10.18
C ARG A 140 -10.20 8.09 -11.23
N VAL A 141 -9.78 6.88 -11.58
CA VAL A 141 -8.59 6.67 -12.43
C VAL A 141 -8.89 5.72 -13.58
N PHE A 142 -9.32 4.50 -13.29
CA PHE A 142 -9.43 3.43 -14.30
C PHE A 142 -10.50 3.72 -15.34
N GLU A 143 -11.72 4.09 -14.93
CA GLU A 143 -12.78 4.48 -15.87
C GLU A 143 -12.36 5.69 -16.72
N PRO A 144 -11.88 6.82 -16.15
CA PRO A 144 -11.43 7.97 -16.95
C PRO A 144 -10.33 7.66 -17.97
N ILE A 145 -9.44 6.71 -17.65
CA ILE A 145 -8.38 6.30 -18.57
C ILE A 145 -8.75 5.08 -19.39
N GLY A 146 -9.99 4.56 -19.35
CA GLY A 146 -10.44 3.43 -20.17
C GLY A 146 -9.76 2.09 -19.83
N ILE A 147 -9.66 1.78 -18.54
CA ILE A 147 -9.39 0.44 -18.02
C ILE A 147 -10.73 -0.12 -17.56
N GLU A 148 -11.30 -1.04 -18.34
CA GLU A 148 -12.70 -1.47 -18.22
C GLU A 148 -12.84 -2.92 -17.73
N ASN A 149 -11.84 -3.78 -17.95
CA ASN A 149 -11.89 -5.21 -17.62
C ASN A 149 -10.85 -5.59 -16.56
N LEU A 150 -10.74 -4.76 -15.54
CA LEU A 150 -9.89 -5.00 -14.38
C LEU A 150 -10.54 -6.05 -13.46
N SER A 151 -9.75 -6.98 -12.93
CA SER A 151 -10.04 -7.61 -11.65
C SER A 151 -8.95 -7.31 -10.64
N TRP A 152 -9.34 -7.15 -9.38
CA TRP A 152 -8.43 -6.95 -8.27
C TRP A 152 -8.78 -7.94 -7.17
N ASP A 153 -7.83 -8.82 -6.85
CA ASP A 153 -8.01 -9.79 -5.78
C ASP A 153 -8.22 -9.10 -4.43
N VAL A 154 -9.04 -9.71 -3.58
CA VAL A 154 -9.25 -9.27 -2.19
C VAL A 154 -8.58 -10.24 -1.23
N HIS A 155 -8.18 -9.73 -0.08
CA HIS A 155 -7.68 -10.52 1.05
C HIS A 155 -8.69 -10.50 2.20
N GLY A 156 -8.75 -11.59 2.96
CA GLY A 156 -9.59 -11.68 4.14
C GLY A 156 -11.04 -12.06 3.85
N GLY A 157 -11.95 -11.69 4.75
CA GLY A 157 -13.34 -12.12 4.73
C GLY A 157 -13.54 -13.55 5.24
N SER A 158 -14.71 -14.14 4.97
CA SER A 158 -15.05 -15.52 5.35
C SER A 158 -14.84 -15.84 6.85
N GLY A 159 -15.17 -14.89 7.72
CA GLY A 159 -14.99 -15.02 9.18
C GLY A 159 -13.72 -14.38 9.73
N PHE A 160 -12.84 -13.86 8.86
CA PHE A 160 -11.69 -13.04 9.20
C PHE A 160 -11.91 -11.58 8.79
N MET A 161 -10.99 -10.69 9.21
CA MET A 161 -10.96 -9.28 8.81
C MET A 161 -10.99 -9.13 7.29
N GLY A 162 -11.61 -8.05 6.81
CA GLY A 162 -11.92 -7.86 5.39
C GLY A 162 -13.27 -8.48 4.99
N PRO A 163 -13.48 -8.73 3.69
CA PRO A 163 -12.52 -8.64 2.61
C PRO A 163 -12.11 -7.19 2.29
N HIS A 164 -10.83 -6.97 1.96
CA HIS A 164 -10.33 -5.69 1.44
C HIS A 164 -9.42 -5.89 0.23
N SER A 165 -9.27 -4.88 -0.63
CA SER A 165 -8.37 -4.94 -1.80
C SER A 165 -6.96 -5.41 -1.42
N ASN A 166 -6.39 -6.36 -2.16
CA ASN A 166 -5.03 -6.82 -1.93
C ASN A 166 -4.01 -5.73 -2.28
N ALA A 167 -3.32 -5.19 -1.28
CA ALA A 167 -2.37 -4.08 -1.43
C ALA A 167 -1.01 -4.44 -2.05
N HIS A 168 -0.68 -5.74 -2.18
CA HIS A 168 0.66 -6.15 -2.61
C HIS A 168 0.69 -6.94 -3.92
N THR A 169 -0.39 -7.63 -4.26
CA THR A 169 -0.55 -8.43 -5.48
C THR A 169 -2.00 -8.45 -5.96
N GLY A 170 -2.27 -9.10 -7.08
CA GLY A 170 -3.64 -9.46 -7.46
C GLY A 170 -4.38 -8.44 -8.32
N ILE A 171 -3.70 -7.42 -8.82
CA ILE A 171 -4.25 -6.65 -9.95
C ILE A 171 -4.07 -7.44 -11.26
N HIS A 172 -5.15 -7.61 -12.00
CA HIS A 172 -5.18 -8.30 -13.29
C HIS A 172 -5.64 -7.31 -14.36
N VAL A 173 -4.71 -6.97 -15.25
CA VAL A 173 -4.93 -6.04 -16.37
C VAL A 173 -4.21 -6.54 -17.60
N SER A 174 -4.70 -6.19 -18.78
CA SER A 174 -3.98 -6.40 -20.03
C SER A 174 -2.73 -5.49 -20.12
N ALA A 175 -1.77 -5.86 -20.97
CA ALA A 175 -0.61 -5.02 -21.25
C ALA A 175 -1.00 -3.62 -21.75
N ARG A 176 -2.10 -3.52 -22.50
CA ARG A 176 -2.63 -2.25 -23.01
C ARG A 176 -3.14 -1.36 -21.89
N GLU A 177 -3.90 -1.93 -20.95
CA GLU A 177 -4.42 -1.20 -19.79
C GLU A 177 -3.27 -0.76 -18.86
N LEU A 178 -2.29 -1.63 -18.62
CA LEU A 178 -1.09 -1.26 -17.88
C LEU A 178 -0.31 -0.13 -18.57
N ALA A 179 -0.22 -0.13 -19.91
CA ALA A 179 0.42 0.95 -20.66
C ALA A 179 -0.35 2.29 -20.52
N ARG A 180 -1.69 2.27 -20.40
CA ARG A 180 -2.49 3.48 -20.16
C ARG A 180 -2.22 4.05 -18.77
N PHE A 181 -2.12 3.19 -17.76
CA PHE A 181 -1.69 3.60 -16.42
C PHE A 181 -0.26 4.17 -16.43
N GLY A 182 0.68 3.52 -17.13
CA GLY A 182 2.04 4.04 -17.30
C GLY A 182 2.07 5.41 -18.02
N TYR A 183 1.25 5.59 -19.05
CA TYR A 183 1.10 6.87 -19.76
C TYR A 183 0.56 7.96 -18.84
N LEU A 184 -0.45 7.66 -18.02
CA LEU A 184 -0.96 8.59 -17.01
C LEU A 184 0.17 9.07 -16.07
N MET A 185 0.99 8.14 -15.58
CA MET A 185 2.12 8.47 -14.69
C MET A 185 3.20 9.30 -15.40
N LEU A 186 3.52 8.96 -16.65
CA LEU A 186 4.45 9.73 -17.49
C LEU A 186 3.97 11.18 -17.69
N HIS A 187 2.66 11.38 -17.77
CA HIS A 187 2.03 12.69 -17.91
C HIS A 187 1.67 13.34 -16.57
N ASN A 188 2.41 13.00 -15.50
CA ASN A 188 2.24 13.57 -14.16
C ASN A 188 0.78 13.53 -13.66
N GLY A 189 0.06 12.46 -14.01
CA GLY A 189 -1.31 12.22 -13.57
C GLY A 189 -2.37 12.97 -14.36
N VAL A 190 -1.99 13.59 -15.48
CA VAL A 190 -2.91 14.27 -16.39
C VAL A 190 -3.36 13.32 -17.50
N TRP A 191 -4.67 13.25 -17.72
CA TRP A 191 -5.27 12.52 -18.83
C TRP A 191 -6.33 13.38 -19.50
N ASN A 192 -6.25 13.56 -20.82
CA ASN A 192 -7.16 14.42 -21.60
C ASN A 192 -7.36 15.82 -20.97
N GLY A 193 -6.30 16.41 -20.43
CA GLY A 193 -6.32 17.75 -19.80
C GLY A 193 -6.86 17.79 -18.37
N ARG A 194 -7.27 16.66 -17.77
CA ARG A 194 -7.75 16.56 -16.39
C ARG A 194 -6.68 15.95 -15.47
N GLN A 195 -6.45 16.55 -14.31
CA GLN A 195 -5.61 15.99 -13.26
C GLN A 195 -6.37 14.86 -12.52
N LEU A 196 -6.01 13.61 -12.78
CA LEU A 196 -6.62 12.45 -12.13
C LEU A 196 -5.84 12.01 -10.89
N VAL A 197 -4.51 11.99 -10.98
CA VAL A 197 -3.62 11.68 -9.86
C VAL A 197 -2.81 12.93 -9.52
N PRO A 198 -2.73 13.41 -8.27
CA PRO A 198 -2.07 14.66 -7.94
C PRO A 198 -0.59 14.70 -8.37
N GLU A 199 -0.19 15.77 -9.06
CA GLU A 199 1.20 15.93 -9.55
C GLU A 199 2.22 15.84 -8.40
N TRP A 200 1.92 16.44 -7.24
CA TRP A 200 2.80 16.41 -6.08
C TRP A 200 3.05 14.97 -5.60
N TRP A 201 2.05 14.10 -5.70
CA TRP A 201 2.18 12.70 -5.28
C TRP A 201 3.07 11.94 -6.27
N ILE A 202 2.88 12.13 -7.57
CA ILE A 202 3.70 11.47 -8.58
C ILE A 202 5.16 11.86 -8.44
N LYS A 203 5.46 13.15 -8.24
CA LYS A 203 6.83 13.62 -7.99
C LYS A 203 7.44 13.00 -6.74
N LEU A 204 6.67 12.90 -5.65
CA LEU A 204 7.14 12.30 -4.41
C LEU A 204 7.35 10.79 -4.52
N ALA A 205 6.41 10.08 -5.16
CA ALA A 205 6.40 8.63 -5.24
C ALA A 205 7.46 8.08 -6.20
N SER A 206 7.79 8.83 -7.27
CA SER A 206 8.78 8.49 -8.28
C SER A 206 10.21 8.93 -7.95
N GLN A 207 10.44 9.46 -6.74
CA GLN A 207 11.76 9.81 -6.24
C GLN A 207 12.22 8.81 -5.17
N SER A 208 13.54 8.74 -4.96
CA SER A 208 14.11 7.98 -3.84
C SER A 208 13.53 8.50 -2.53
N SER A 209 12.96 7.61 -1.73
CA SER A 209 12.33 7.99 -0.47
C SER A 209 13.30 8.01 0.72
N GLN A 210 14.43 7.31 0.62
CA GLN A 210 15.39 7.09 1.70
C GLN A 210 16.72 6.51 1.17
N GLU A 211 17.79 6.58 1.97
CA GLU A 211 19.15 6.21 1.54
C GLU A 211 19.49 4.71 1.59
N MET A 212 18.87 3.95 2.50
CA MET A 212 19.04 2.51 2.70
C MET A 212 18.69 1.68 1.46
N CYS A 213 17.65 2.07 0.70
CA CYS A 213 17.31 1.55 -0.62
C CYS A 213 17.03 2.72 -1.57
N PRO A 214 18.07 3.31 -2.18
CA PRO A 214 17.94 4.53 -2.96
C PRO A 214 17.14 4.33 -4.26
N THR A 215 16.87 3.09 -4.64
CA THR A 215 16.06 2.74 -5.80
C THR A 215 14.60 2.44 -5.46
N TYR A 216 14.16 2.78 -4.25
CA TYR A 216 12.76 2.66 -3.85
C TYR A 216 12.19 4.03 -3.46
N GLY A 217 10.96 4.30 -3.89
CA GLY A 217 10.20 5.50 -3.59
C GLY A 217 9.06 5.21 -2.62
N HIS A 218 7.87 5.76 -2.90
CA HIS A 218 6.64 5.42 -2.19
C HIS A 218 5.87 4.40 -3.04
N THR A 219 6.09 3.11 -2.77
CA THR A 219 5.58 1.95 -3.52
C THR A 219 6.06 1.79 -4.98
N TRP A 220 7.03 2.59 -5.42
CA TRP A 220 7.63 2.51 -6.76
C TRP A 220 9.10 2.14 -6.67
N TRP A 221 9.56 1.29 -7.59
CA TRP A 221 10.99 1.21 -7.89
C TRP A 221 11.36 2.41 -8.75
N VAL A 222 12.46 3.09 -8.39
CA VAL A 222 12.92 4.30 -9.06
C VAL A 222 14.30 4.11 -9.65
N ASN A 223 14.50 4.68 -10.84
CA ASN A 223 15.77 4.63 -11.55
C ASN A 223 16.73 5.65 -10.95
N ALA A 224 17.47 5.23 -9.93
CA ALA A 224 18.42 6.04 -9.19
C ALA A 224 19.81 5.40 -9.15
N LYS A 225 20.84 6.24 -8.98
CA LYS A 225 22.25 5.82 -8.87
C LYS A 225 22.71 4.86 -9.99
N GLY A 226 22.25 5.11 -11.21
CA GLY A 226 22.63 4.32 -12.40
C GLY A 226 21.95 2.95 -12.53
N ARG A 227 21.11 2.54 -11.57
CA ARG A 227 20.33 1.29 -11.66
C ARG A 227 19.02 1.54 -12.40
N LYS A 228 18.68 0.65 -13.33
CA LYS A 228 17.43 0.68 -14.10
C LYS A 228 16.52 -0.47 -13.67
N TRP A 229 15.30 -0.14 -13.30
CA TRP A 229 14.19 -1.03 -13.06
C TRP A 229 13.16 -0.84 -14.18
N PRO A 230 12.51 -1.93 -14.63
CA PRO A 230 11.42 -1.87 -15.60
C PRO A 230 10.15 -1.25 -15.01
#